data_AF-A0A8T5WN13-F1
#
_entry.id   AF-A0A8T5WN13-F1
#
_cell.length_a   1.000
_cell.length_b   1.000
_cell.length_c   1.000
_cell.angle_alpha   90.00
_cell.angle_beta   90.00
_cell.angle_gamma   90.00
#
_symmetry.space_group_name_H-M   'P 1'
#
loop_
_entity.id
_entity.type
_entity.pdbx_description
1 polymer ?
#
loop_
_entity_poly.entity_id
_entity_poly.type
_entity_poly.pdbx_seq_one_letter_code
_entity_poly.pdbx_strand_id
1 'polypeptide(L)'
;MKKLFTLFLLLILAGCSAPQVELQEVTKESVITEIPDVVEEVMVEEPIEEDTPPYYYFFEGESKEILGSTITLLEVNSGPEVELTINGEDATIKNTKNEEIIGDLKVVIDSVTYSYNEENIQERSAILKVEELDLGNNEYIIRKGDITTVGSKDIILEESRGSNVIIVTVNDKGRISGYTEEIKRGESIYIYGITVTNLKNYYNDEQYAWVIIE
;
A
#
# COMPACT_ATOMS: atom_id res chain seq x y z
N MET A 1 -31.37 -28.40 -67.24
CA MET A 1 -32.36 -27.32 -67.48
C MET A 1 -32.99 -26.95 -66.14
N LYS A 2 -32.91 -25.66 -65.73
CA LYS A 2 -33.88 -24.86 -64.92
C LYS A 2 -34.44 -25.52 -63.63
N LYS A 3 -34.40 -24.99 -62.39
CA LYS A 3 -34.25 -23.66 -61.75
C LYS A 3 -33.97 -23.93 -60.25
N LEU A 4 -33.08 -23.19 -59.59
CA LEU A 4 -33.39 -22.15 -58.58
C LEU A 4 -34.43 -22.55 -57.51
N PHE A 5 -34.00 -22.82 -56.28
CA PHE A 5 -34.85 -22.75 -55.08
C PHE A 5 -34.07 -22.12 -53.93
N THR A 6 -34.24 -20.81 -53.80
CA THR A 6 -33.78 -19.97 -52.70
C THR A 6 -34.76 -20.14 -51.55
N LEU A 7 -34.30 -20.61 -50.40
CA LEU A 7 -35.06 -20.69 -49.16
C LEU A 7 -34.83 -19.38 -48.39
N PHE A 8 -35.78 -18.44 -48.45
CA PHE A 8 -35.73 -17.19 -47.69
C PHE A 8 -36.99 -17.05 -46.81
N LEU A 9 -36.70 -17.18 -45.51
CA LEU A 9 -37.37 -16.70 -44.31
C LEU A 9 -38.75 -16.02 -44.47
N LEU A 10 -39.76 -16.67 -43.90
CA LEU A 10 -41.12 -16.17 -43.71
C LEU A 10 -41.21 -15.48 -42.35
N LEU A 11 -41.36 -14.15 -42.32
CA LEU A 11 -41.74 -13.40 -41.11
C LEU A 11 -42.98 -12.57 -41.44
N ILE A 12 -44.09 -13.00 -40.86
CA ILE A 12 -45.43 -12.48 -41.04
C ILE A 12 -45.56 -11.16 -40.28
N LEU A 13 -45.82 -10.09 -41.04
CA LEU A 13 -46.38 -8.83 -40.57
C LEU A 13 -47.82 -9.05 -40.09
N ALA A 14 -48.05 -9.03 -38.78
CA ALA A 14 -49.36 -8.70 -38.22
C ALA A 14 -49.33 -7.20 -37.91
N GLY A 15 -49.75 -6.39 -38.89
CA GLY A 15 -50.02 -4.97 -38.70
C GLY A 15 -51.19 -4.78 -37.74
N CYS A 16 -50.91 -4.19 -36.58
CA CYS A 16 -51.93 -3.65 -35.71
C CYS A 16 -52.34 -2.28 -36.25
N SER A 17 -53.60 -2.18 -36.66
CA SER A 17 -54.27 -0.95 -37.11
C SER A 17 -54.17 0.16 -36.06
N ALA A 18 -53.53 1.27 -36.41
CA ALA A 18 -53.58 2.50 -35.62
C ALA A 18 -54.90 3.25 -35.88
N PRO A 19 -55.68 3.64 -34.86
CA PRO A 19 -56.71 4.65 -35.02
C PRO A 19 -56.07 6.05 -35.04
N GLN A 20 -56.41 6.85 -36.05
CA GLN A 20 -56.16 8.29 -36.06
C GLN A 20 -56.93 8.94 -34.92
N VAL A 21 -56.23 9.68 -34.05
CA VAL A 21 -56.84 10.60 -33.09
C VAL A 21 -56.50 12.02 -33.55
N GLU A 22 -57.56 12.78 -33.86
CA GLU A 22 -57.51 14.19 -34.21
C GLU A 22 -56.90 15.01 -33.07
N LEU A 23 -56.02 15.94 -33.43
CA LEU A 23 -55.40 16.90 -32.53
C LEU A 23 -56.48 17.86 -31.98
N GLN A 24 -56.81 17.73 -30.69
CA GLN A 24 -57.44 18.82 -29.95
C GLN A 24 -56.36 19.85 -29.58
N GLU A 25 -56.56 21.07 -30.06
CA GLU A 25 -55.77 22.24 -29.70
C GLU A 25 -56.06 22.61 -28.23
N VAL A 26 -55.20 22.15 -27.32
CA VAL A 26 -55.25 22.55 -25.91
C VAL A 26 -54.36 23.78 -25.75
N THR A 27 -54.99 24.94 -25.71
CA THR A 27 -54.39 26.18 -25.22
C THR A 27 -54.02 26.01 -23.75
N LYS A 28 -52.73 25.85 -23.46
CA LYS A 28 -52.20 25.97 -22.09
C LYS A 28 -51.64 27.36 -21.90
N GLU A 29 -52.27 28.11 -21.00
CA GLU A 29 -51.67 29.28 -20.38
C GLU A 29 -50.32 28.88 -19.78
N SER A 30 -49.27 29.61 -20.16
CA SER A 30 -47.92 29.45 -19.60
C SER A 30 -47.94 29.94 -18.15
N VAL A 31 -47.98 29.00 -17.20
CA VAL A 31 -47.61 29.30 -15.81
C VAL A 31 -46.09 29.16 -15.75
N ILE A 32 -45.39 30.29 -15.79
CA ILE A 32 -43.96 30.34 -15.46
C ILE A 32 -43.88 30.03 -13.97
N THR A 33 -43.52 28.79 -13.65
CA THR A 33 -43.08 28.44 -12.31
C THR A 33 -41.58 28.71 -12.32
N GLU A 34 -41.15 29.75 -11.62
CA GLU A 34 -39.73 29.97 -11.35
C GLU A 34 -39.23 28.72 -10.61
N ILE A 35 -38.38 27.94 -11.28
CA ILE A 35 -37.62 26.89 -10.63
C ILE A 35 -36.72 27.65 -9.66
N PRO A 36 -36.83 27.45 -8.33
CA PRO A 36 -35.85 28.02 -7.44
C PRO A 36 -34.49 27.50 -7.91
N ASP A 37 -33.54 28.40 -8.16
CA ASP A 37 -32.15 28.02 -8.41
C ASP A 37 -31.74 27.09 -7.27
N VAL A 38 -31.73 25.79 -7.55
CA VAL A 38 -30.99 24.82 -6.76
C VAL A 38 -29.55 25.10 -7.15
N VAL A 39 -28.97 26.11 -6.50
CA VAL A 39 -27.54 26.12 -6.33
C VAL A 39 -27.29 24.87 -5.50
N GLU A 40 -26.83 23.81 -6.15
CA GLU A 40 -26.09 22.76 -5.45
C GLU A 40 -25.01 23.51 -4.68
N GLU A 41 -25.19 23.65 -3.38
CA GLU A 41 -24.07 23.78 -2.47
C GLU A 41 -23.29 22.49 -2.68
N VAL A 42 -22.34 22.55 -3.61
CA VAL A 42 -21.25 21.59 -3.67
C VAL A 42 -20.60 21.70 -2.31
N MET A 43 -20.91 20.76 -1.43
CA MET A 43 -20.11 20.56 -0.24
C MET A 43 -18.74 20.17 -0.77
N VAL A 44 -17.85 21.15 -0.88
CA VAL A 44 -16.43 20.90 -0.90
C VAL A 44 -16.15 20.35 0.50
N GLU A 45 -16.09 19.03 0.62
CA GLU A 45 -15.54 18.40 1.81
C GLU A 45 -14.13 18.98 1.94
N GLU A 46 -13.90 19.83 2.94
CA GLU A 46 -12.56 20.30 3.26
C GLU A 46 -11.69 19.06 3.49
N PRO A 47 -10.56 18.86 2.80
CA PRO A 47 -9.62 17.81 3.20
C PRO A 47 -8.99 18.28 4.51
N ILE A 48 -9.58 17.87 5.62
CA ILE A 48 -8.93 17.94 6.92
C ILE A 48 -8.43 16.53 7.24
N GLU A 49 -7.13 16.31 7.09
CA GLU A 49 -6.39 15.53 8.08
C GLU A 49 -5.09 16.29 8.39
N GLU A 50 -5.15 17.10 9.45
CA GLU A 50 -3.95 17.63 10.11
C GLU A 50 -3.06 16.46 10.56
N ASP A 51 -1.74 16.63 10.41
CA ASP A 51 -0.76 15.70 10.96
C ASP A 51 -1.06 15.42 12.44
N THR A 52 -1.52 14.22 12.72
CA THR A 52 -1.89 13.78 14.06
C THR A 52 -1.07 12.55 14.39
N PRO A 53 0.04 12.68 15.14
CA PRO A 53 0.90 11.54 15.46
C PRO A 53 0.09 10.34 15.98
N PRO A 54 0.33 9.12 15.45
CA PRO A 54 1.43 8.75 14.56
C PRO A 54 1.13 8.90 13.05
N TYR A 55 0.05 9.56 12.63
CA TYR A 55 -0.38 9.69 11.24
C TYR A 55 0.00 11.04 10.64
N TYR A 56 0.58 10.99 9.44
CA TYR A 56 1.09 12.17 8.75
C TYR A 56 0.64 12.14 7.29
N TYR A 57 0.03 13.23 6.85
CA TYR A 57 -0.48 13.38 5.49
C TYR A 57 0.65 13.92 4.59
N PHE A 58 0.85 13.36 3.41
CA PHE A 58 1.87 13.81 2.46
C PHE A 58 1.26 14.01 1.08
N PHE A 59 1.55 15.13 0.44
CA PHE A 59 1.49 15.23 -1.01
C PHE A 59 2.73 14.63 -1.66
N GLU A 60 2.58 14.11 -2.88
CA GLU A 60 3.73 13.71 -3.69
C GLU A 60 4.73 14.87 -3.85
N GLY A 61 6.01 14.60 -3.60
CA GLY A 61 7.11 15.57 -3.55
C GLY A 61 7.28 16.30 -2.20
N GLU A 62 6.36 16.13 -1.25
CA GLU A 62 6.43 16.79 0.06
C GLU A 62 7.47 16.14 0.97
N SER A 63 8.11 16.95 1.81
CA SER A 63 9.03 16.51 2.86
C SER A 63 8.61 17.02 4.23
N LYS A 64 8.69 16.17 5.25
CA LYS A 64 8.35 16.50 6.65
C LYS A 64 9.42 15.98 7.63
N GLU A 65 9.58 16.70 8.74
CA GLU A 65 10.41 16.26 9.87
C GLU A 65 9.54 15.50 10.87
N ILE A 66 9.78 14.19 11.00
CA ILE A 66 9.00 13.30 11.86
C ILE A 66 9.98 12.49 12.72
N LEU A 67 9.83 12.56 14.04
CA LEU A 67 10.67 11.81 15.00
C LEU A 67 12.18 12.02 14.77
N GLY A 68 12.58 13.24 14.36
CA GLY A 68 13.97 13.60 14.09
C GLY A 68 14.53 13.10 12.76
N SER A 69 13.70 12.55 11.87
CA SER A 69 14.08 12.17 10.51
C SER A 69 13.34 13.01 9.47
N THR A 70 14.04 13.35 8.38
CA THR A 70 13.42 13.93 7.19
C THR A 70 12.81 12.81 6.35
N ILE A 71 11.49 12.84 6.15
CA ILE A 71 10.77 11.89 5.30
C ILE A 71 10.23 12.64 4.10
N THR A 72 10.54 12.17 2.88
CA THR A 72 10.00 12.71 1.62
C THR A 72 9.15 11.66 0.94
N LEU A 73 7.93 12.01 0.54
CA LEU A 73 7.12 11.18 -0.35
C LEU A 73 7.52 11.47 -1.79
N LEU A 74 8.20 10.53 -2.46
CA LEU A 74 8.67 10.71 -3.84
C LEU A 74 7.56 10.48 -4.84
N GLU A 75 6.87 9.34 -4.73
CA GLU A 75 5.84 8.92 -5.67
C GLU A 75 4.78 8.07 -4.96
N VAL A 76 3.51 8.27 -5.35
CA VAL A 76 2.42 7.35 -5.05
C VAL A 76 2.10 6.57 -6.31
N ASN A 77 2.42 5.28 -6.32
CA ASN A 77 2.27 4.40 -7.47
C ASN A 77 0.80 3.98 -7.68
N SER A 78 0.52 3.25 -8.77
CA SER A 78 -0.82 2.70 -9.02
C SER A 78 -1.11 1.54 -8.05
N GLY A 79 -1.89 1.81 -7.01
CA GLY A 79 -2.12 0.90 -5.89
C GLY A 79 -1.58 1.47 -4.58
N PRO A 80 -1.65 0.73 -3.46
CA PRO A 80 -1.18 1.20 -2.17
C PRO A 80 0.35 1.10 -2.04
N GLU A 81 1.08 1.52 -3.07
CA GLU A 81 2.54 1.52 -3.12
C GLU A 81 3.06 2.95 -3.10
N VAL A 82 4.03 3.23 -2.21
CA VAL A 82 4.69 4.54 -2.13
C VAL A 82 6.20 4.39 -2.16
N GLU A 83 6.85 5.34 -2.81
CA GLU A 83 8.30 5.53 -2.79
C GLU A 83 8.63 6.70 -1.88
N LEU A 84 9.58 6.49 -0.98
CA LEU A 84 9.97 7.44 0.05
C LEU A 84 11.48 7.63 0.03
N THR A 85 11.94 8.76 0.57
CA THR A 85 13.29 8.83 1.15
C THR A 85 13.20 9.14 2.63
N ILE A 86 14.02 8.48 3.44
CA ILE A 86 14.17 8.77 4.87
C ILE A 86 15.62 9.09 5.13
N ASN A 87 15.89 10.34 5.53
CA ASN A 87 17.25 10.88 5.69
C ASN A 87 18.14 10.70 4.43
N GLY A 88 17.50 10.66 3.25
CA GLY A 88 18.17 10.47 1.96
C GLY A 88 18.39 9.01 1.54
N GLU A 89 17.90 8.03 2.31
CA GLU A 89 17.87 6.62 1.92
C GLU A 89 16.53 6.29 1.26
N ASP A 90 16.58 5.72 0.06
CA ASP A 90 15.38 5.32 -0.70
C ASP A 90 14.70 4.12 -0.04
N ALA A 91 13.36 4.13 0.01
CA ALA A 91 12.55 3.02 0.50
C ALA A 91 11.24 2.89 -0.29
N THR A 92 10.74 1.67 -0.41
CA THR A 92 9.47 1.37 -1.06
C THR A 92 8.57 0.58 -0.13
N ILE A 93 7.31 1.00 0.02
CA ILE A 93 6.30 0.27 0.78
C ILE A 93 5.19 -0.10 -0.20
N LYS A 94 4.94 -1.40 -0.41
CA LYS A 94 4.05 -1.85 -1.51
C LYS A 94 2.59 -2.06 -1.18
N ASN A 95 2.22 -2.12 0.11
CA ASN A 95 0.84 -2.35 0.50
C ASN A 95 0.45 -1.58 1.75
N THR A 96 -0.81 -1.13 1.79
CA THR A 96 -1.47 -0.70 3.02
C THR A 96 -1.41 -1.83 4.03
N LYS A 97 -1.02 -1.54 5.28
CA LYS A 97 -0.80 -2.49 6.39
C LYS A 97 0.52 -3.26 6.37
N ASN A 98 1.33 -3.17 5.31
CA ASN A 98 2.71 -3.67 5.41
C ASN A 98 3.51 -2.69 6.25
N GLU A 99 4.11 -3.22 7.30
CA GLU A 99 5.04 -2.48 8.13
C GLU A 99 6.43 -2.61 7.53
N GLU A 100 7.06 -1.47 7.32
CA GLU A 100 8.44 -1.37 6.88
C GLU A 100 9.30 -0.72 7.96
N ILE A 101 10.44 -1.33 8.25
CA ILE A 101 11.43 -0.78 9.18
C ILE A 101 12.50 -0.09 8.35
N ILE A 102 12.73 1.20 8.58
CA ILE A 102 13.72 2.01 7.86
C ILE A 102 14.48 2.83 8.89
N GLY A 103 15.77 2.56 9.07
CA GLY A 103 16.52 3.07 10.22
C GLY A 103 15.82 2.72 11.55
N ASP A 104 15.60 3.73 12.37
CA ASP A 104 14.92 3.62 13.68
C ASP A 104 13.41 3.88 13.60
N LEU A 105 12.84 3.89 12.38
CA LEU A 105 11.42 4.14 12.16
C LEU A 105 10.67 2.91 11.69
N LYS A 106 9.40 2.86 12.08
CA LYS A 106 8.42 1.90 11.65
C LYS A 106 7.34 2.63 10.85
N VAL A 107 7.25 2.34 9.56
CA VAL A 107 6.40 3.05 8.61
C VAL A 107 5.35 2.11 8.03
N VAL A 108 4.10 2.57 7.98
CA VAL A 108 2.98 1.85 7.35
C VAL A 108 2.18 2.84 6.51
N ILE A 109 1.79 2.43 5.30
CA ILE A 109 0.79 3.17 4.54
C ILE A 109 -0.57 2.92 5.18
N ASP A 110 -1.20 3.97 5.69
CA ASP A 110 -2.58 3.92 6.20
C ASP A 110 -3.57 4.00 5.03
N SER A 111 -3.42 5.01 4.18
CA SER A 111 -4.22 5.19 2.96
C SER A 111 -3.48 5.94 1.87
N VAL A 112 -3.93 5.76 0.62
CA VAL A 112 -3.51 6.54 -0.55
C VAL A 112 -4.73 7.19 -1.17
N THR A 113 -4.58 8.43 -1.64
CA THR A 113 -5.66 9.21 -2.25
C THR A 113 -5.23 9.69 -3.62
N TYR A 114 -6.14 9.58 -4.59
CA TYR A 114 -5.98 10.10 -5.93
C TYR A 114 -7.14 11.05 -6.19
N SER A 115 -6.82 12.32 -6.41
CA SER A 115 -7.82 13.34 -6.73
C SER A 115 -7.38 14.14 -7.96
N TYR A 116 -8.30 14.96 -8.46
CA TYR A 116 -8.01 15.95 -9.48
C TYR A 116 -8.36 17.31 -8.90
N ASN A 117 -7.47 18.29 -9.05
CA ASN A 117 -7.80 19.65 -8.68
C ASN A 117 -8.67 20.34 -9.74
N GLU A 118 -9.06 21.59 -9.49
CA GLU A 118 -9.92 22.39 -10.37
C GLU A 118 -9.33 22.55 -11.79
N GLU A 119 -8.02 22.40 -11.94
CA GLU A 119 -7.30 22.48 -13.22
C GLU A 119 -7.18 21.11 -13.94
N ASN A 120 -7.82 20.05 -13.41
CA ASN A 120 -7.70 18.66 -13.85
C ASN A 120 -6.28 18.08 -13.75
N ILE A 121 -5.46 18.61 -12.84
CA ILE A 121 -4.14 18.03 -12.53
C ILE A 121 -4.37 16.92 -11.51
N GLN A 122 -3.78 15.74 -11.75
CA GLN A 122 -3.86 14.63 -10.82
C GLN A 122 -3.02 14.94 -9.58
N GLU A 123 -3.65 14.95 -8.42
CA GLU A 123 -2.99 15.07 -7.12
C GLU A 123 -2.96 13.70 -6.46
N ARG A 124 -1.77 13.29 -6.04
CA ARG A 124 -1.56 12.05 -5.31
C ARG A 124 -1.04 12.36 -3.92
N SER A 125 -1.62 11.69 -2.94
CA SER A 125 -1.24 11.83 -1.55
C SER A 125 -1.33 10.51 -0.80
N ALA A 126 -0.63 10.44 0.32
CA ALA A 126 -0.66 9.29 1.20
C ALA A 126 -0.71 9.74 2.66
N ILE A 127 -1.40 8.96 3.49
CA ILE A 127 -1.30 9.06 4.94
C ILE A 127 -0.38 7.94 5.41
N LEU A 128 0.72 8.32 6.02
CA LEU A 128 1.71 7.40 6.56
C LEU A 128 1.57 7.36 8.08
N LYS A 129 1.46 6.15 8.63
CA LYS A 129 1.65 5.91 10.06
C LYS A 129 3.15 5.74 10.31
N VAL A 130 3.75 6.65 11.06
CA VAL A 130 5.17 6.65 11.40
C VAL A 130 5.33 6.59 12.92
N GLU A 131 6.02 5.55 13.39
CA GLU A 131 6.28 5.30 14.81
C GLU A 131 7.79 5.08 15.03
N GLU A 132 8.28 5.37 16.23
CA GLU A 132 9.63 4.96 16.64
C GLU A 132 9.70 3.43 16.73
N LEU A 133 10.81 2.85 16.28
CA LEU A 133 11.12 1.46 16.52
C LEU A 133 11.62 1.29 17.97
N ASP A 134 10.73 0.88 18.86
CA ASP A 134 11.07 0.54 20.23
C ASP A 134 11.44 -0.95 20.34
N LEU A 135 12.75 -1.24 20.38
CA LEU A 135 13.28 -2.58 20.57
C LEU A 135 13.46 -2.88 22.06
N GLY A 136 12.98 -4.05 22.48
CA GLY A 136 13.22 -4.56 23.82
C GLY A 136 14.69 -4.88 24.10
N ASN A 137 14.99 -5.20 25.36
CA ASN A 137 16.33 -5.67 25.70
C ASN A 137 16.68 -6.94 24.91
N ASN A 138 17.88 -6.99 24.35
CA ASN A 138 18.38 -8.08 23.51
C ASN A 138 17.57 -8.33 22.22
N GLU A 139 16.73 -7.37 21.81
CA GLU A 139 16.05 -7.42 20.53
C GLU A 139 16.87 -6.71 19.45
N TYR A 140 16.86 -7.28 18.25
CA TYR A 140 17.64 -6.81 17.11
C TYR A 140 16.82 -6.92 15.83
N ILE A 141 17.00 -5.96 14.92
CA ILE A 141 16.63 -6.10 13.51
C ILE A 141 17.87 -6.57 12.74
N ILE A 142 17.80 -7.75 12.14
CA ILE A 142 18.84 -8.28 11.27
C ILE A 142 18.35 -8.19 9.81
N ARG A 143 19.02 -7.41 8.97
CA ARG A 143 18.72 -7.33 7.54
C ARG A 143 19.55 -8.36 6.77
N LYS A 144 18.96 -8.93 5.73
CA LYS A 144 19.65 -9.84 4.83
C LYS A 144 20.75 -9.07 4.10
N GLY A 145 21.96 -9.64 4.10
CA GLY A 145 23.14 -9.01 3.51
C GLY A 145 24.00 -8.23 4.51
N ASP A 146 23.44 -7.90 5.68
CA ASP A 146 24.17 -7.27 6.77
C ASP A 146 24.74 -8.30 7.75
N ILE A 147 25.82 -7.90 8.44
CA ILE A 147 26.38 -8.65 9.56
C ILE A 147 26.01 -7.93 10.85
N THR A 148 25.20 -8.57 11.69
CA THR A 148 24.89 -8.08 13.04
C THR A 148 25.82 -8.74 14.04
N THR A 149 26.67 -7.96 14.71
CA THR A 149 27.58 -8.49 15.74
C THR A 149 26.97 -8.35 17.13
N VAL A 150 26.77 -9.47 17.84
CA VAL A 150 26.35 -9.50 19.25
C VAL A 150 27.42 -10.18 20.08
N GLY A 151 28.03 -9.44 21.02
CA GLY A 151 29.15 -9.93 21.82
C GLY A 151 30.33 -10.37 20.94
N SER A 152 30.66 -11.66 20.99
CA SER A 152 31.74 -12.27 20.20
C SER A 152 31.24 -13.02 18.95
N LYS A 153 29.96 -12.87 18.61
CA LYS A 153 29.32 -13.55 17.49
C LYS A 153 28.93 -12.58 16.40
N ASP A 154 29.11 -13.01 15.17
CA ASP A 154 28.46 -12.38 14.01
C ASP A 154 27.24 -13.24 13.63
N ILE A 155 26.13 -12.57 13.37
CA ILE A 155 24.84 -13.15 13.01
C ILE A 155 24.47 -12.62 11.63
N ILE A 156 24.17 -13.54 10.71
CA ILE A 156 23.83 -13.26 9.33
C ILE A 156 22.45 -13.83 9.04
N LEU A 157 21.57 -13.01 8.47
CA LEU A 157 20.30 -13.47 7.93
C LEU A 157 20.51 -13.95 6.50
N GLU A 158 20.32 -15.24 6.28
CA GLU A 158 20.37 -15.88 4.96
C GLU A 158 19.03 -15.71 4.24
N GLU A 159 19.02 -15.90 2.92
CA GLU A 159 17.79 -15.92 2.12
C GLU A 159 16.78 -16.95 2.68
N SER A 160 15.64 -16.46 3.14
CA SER A 160 14.52 -17.31 3.55
C SER A 160 13.69 -17.72 2.33
N ARG A 161 12.85 -18.75 2.48
CA ARG A 161 11.90 -19.18 1.45
C ARG A 161 10.45 -18.82 1.79
N GLY A 162 10.22 -18.07 2.87
CA GLY A 162 8.86 -17.68 3.25
C GLY A 162 8.75 -16.82 4.51
N SER A 163 7.54 -16.30 4.71
CA SER A 163 7.19 -15.31 5.73
C SER A 163 7.05 -15.85 7.17
N ASN A 164 7.33 -17.12 7.42
CA ASN A 164 7.20 -17.74 8.75
C ASN A 164 8.50 -18.33 9.29
N VAL A 165 9.59 -18.19 8.53
CA VAL A 165 10.87 -18.83 8.82
C VAL A 165 11.98 -17.85 8.53
N ILE A 166 13.02 -17.88 9.36
CA ILE A 166 14.30 -17.25 9.08
C ILE A 166 15.37 -18.32 9.00
N ILE A 167 16.40 -18.07 8.19
CA ILE A 167 17.59 -18.90 8.13
C ILE A 167 18.72 -18.03 8.67
N VAL A 168 19.34 -18.45 9.76
CA VAL A 168 20.35 -17.65 10.47
C VAL A 168 21.65 -18.41 10.54
N THR A 169 22.73 -17.77 10.10
CA THR A 169 24.10 -18.25 10.29
C THR A 169 24.74 -17.51 11.46
N VAL A 170 25.35 -18.25 12.38
CA VAL A 170 26.11 -17.71 13.51
C VAL A 170 27.56 -18.18 13.45
N ASN A 171 28.50 -17.23 13.52
CA ASN A 171 29.94 -17.51 13.57
C ASN A 171 30.64 -16.73 14.69
N ASP A 172 31.86 -17.14 15.05
CA ASP A 172 32.71 -16.28 15.87
C ASP A 172 33.10 -15.05 15.06
N LYS A 173 33.18 -13.89 15.73
CA LYS A 173 33.51 -12.62 15.10
C LYS A 173 34.74 -12.71 14.19
N GLY A 174 34.59 -12.31 12.94
CA GLY A 174 35.66 -12.31 11.94
C GLY A 174 36.03 -13.69 11.36
N ARG A 175 35.24 -14.74 11.63
CA ARG A 175 35.34 -16.03 10.93
C ARG A 175 34.40 -16.08 9.74
N ILE A 176 34.80 -16.83 8.71
CA ILE A 176 34.02 -17.01 7.47
C ILE A 176 33.06 -18.21 7.59
N SER A 177 33.28 -19.12 8.54
CA SER A 177 32.46 -20.33 8.71
C SER A 177 31.66 -20.29 10.01
N GLY A 178 30.35 -20.48 9.89
CA GLY A 178 29.39 -20.53 11.00
C GLY A 178 28.54 -21.80 11.00
N TYR A 179 27.58 -21.84 11.93
CA TYR A 179 26.50 -22.82 11.96
C TYR A 179 25.21 -22.14 11.51
N THR A 180 24.49 -22.78 10.61
CA THR A 180 23.26 -22.27 10.01
C THR A 180 22.08 -23.10 10.48
N GLU A 181 21.03 -22.46 10.95
CA GLU A 181 19.79 -23.11 11.37
C GLU A 181 18.56 -22.40 10.81
N GLU A 182 17.47 -23.16 10.72
CA GLU A 182 16.15 -22.69 10.36
C GLU A 182 15.33 -22.43 11.64
N ILE A 183 14.75 -21.23 11.78
CA ILE A 183 13.99 -20.82 12.97
C ILE A 183 12.60 -20.36 12.56
N LYS A 184 11.55 -21.08 12.97
CA LYS A 184 10.17 -20.66 12.71
C LYS A 184 9.77 -19.50 13.60
N ARG A 185 8.77 -18.75 13.17
CA ARG A 185 8.19 -17.66 13.97
C ARG A 185 7.73 -18.16 15.35
N GLY A 186 8.19 -17.47 16.39
CA GLY A 186 7.94 -17.79 17.79
C GLY A 186 8.83 -18.89 18.37
N GLU A 187 9.72 -19.50 17.58
CA GLU A 187 10.66 -20.51 18.06
C GLU A 187 12.02 -19.88 18.42
N SER A 188 12.71 -20.55 19.34
CA SER A 188 14.06 -20.22 19.79
C SER A 188 14.99 -21.41 19.50
N ILE A 189 16.14 -21.15 18.89
CA ILE A 189 17.14 -22.16 18.59
C ILE A 189 18.48 -21.72 19.19
N TYR A 190 19.17 -22.65 19.85
CA TYR A 190 20.53 -22.45 20.33
C TYR A 190 21.52 -22.75 19.21
N ILE A 191 22.27 -21.74 18.79
CA ILE A 191 23.24 -21.81 17.70
C ILE A 191 24.58 -21.33 18.22
N TYR A 192 25.54 -22.24 18.29
CA TYR A 192 26.95 -21.90 18.45
C TYR A 192 27.28 -20.93 19.62
N GLY A 193 26.59 -21.09 20.75
CA GLY A 193 26.87 -20.31 21.97
C GLY A 193 25.84 -19.22 22.31
N ILE A 194 24.87 -18.97 21.42
CA ILE A 194 23.79 -18.00 21.63
C ILE A 194 22.43 -18.63 21.33
N THR A 195 21.37 -18.06 21.90
CA THR A 195 19.98 -18.41 21.58
C THR A 195 19.41 -17.33 20.69
N VAL A 196 18.89 -17.71 19.52
CA VAL A 196 18.21 -16.81 18.59
C VAL A 196 16.71 -17.15 18.57
N THR A 197 15.86 -16.16 18.82
CA THR A 197 14.40 -16.29 18.76
C THR A 197 13.85 -15.47 17.62
N ASN A 198 13.04 -16.05 16.73
CA ASN A 198 12.38 -15.33 15.65
C ASN A 198 11.06 -14.72 16.14
N LEU A 199 11.00 -13.41 16.38
CA LEU A 199 9.76 -12.74 16.78
C LEU A 199 8.85 -12.47 15.57
N LYS A 200 9.44 -11.91 14.52
CA LYS A 200 8.76 -11.51 13.29
C LYS A 200 9.78 -11.47 12.15
N ASN A 201 9.33 -11.80 10.94
CA ASN A 201 10.17 -11.68 9.76
C ASN A 201 9.39 -11.09 8.60
N TYR A 202 10.13 -10.41 7.73
CA TYR A 202 9.65 -9.64 6.59
C TYR A 202 10.39 -10.19 5.38
N TYR A 203 9.65 -10.49 4.31
CA TYR A 203 10.13 -11.27 3.16
C TYR A 203 9.66 -10.65 1.83
N ASN A 204 9.27 -9.38 1.83
CA ASN A 204 8.79 -8.75 0.60
C ASN A 204 10.01 -8.21 -0.18
N ASP A 205 10.13 -6.90 -0.33
CA ASP A 205 11.16 -6.30 -1.17
C ASP A 205 12.53 -6.32 -0.50
N GLU A 206 12.55 -6.07 0.80
CA GLU A 206 13.69 -6.35 1.65
C GLU A 206 13.38 -7.51 2.59
N GLN A 207 14.39 -8.36 2.81
CA GLN A 207 14.30 -9.40 3.81
C GLN A 207 15.00 -8.95 5.08
N TYR A 208 14.25 -8.91 6.18
CA TYR A 208 14.79 -8.66 7.52
C TYR A 208 14.00 -9.43 8.58
N ALA A 209 14.59 -9.57 9.75
CA ALA A 209 13.99 -10.28 10.87
C ALA A 209 14.17 -9.51 12.17
N TRP A 210 13.11 -9.47 12.97
CA TRP A 210 13.15 -9.04 14.36
C TRP A 210 13.37 -10.27 15.23
N VAL A 211 14.50 -10.28 15.94
CA VAL A 211 14.95 -11.41 16.74
C VAL A 211 15.32 -11.00 18.16
N ILE A 212 15.26 -11.96 19.09
CA ILE A 212 15.95 -11.87 20.38
C ILE A 212 17.25 -12.67 20.30
N ILE A 213 18.36 -12.13 20.81
CA ILE A 213 19.66 -12.82 20.87
C ILE A 213 20.23 -12.79 22.29
N GLU A 214 20.41 -13.97 22.90
CA GLU A 214 20.90 -14.17 24.29
C GLU A 214 22.13 -15.08 24.39
#